data_AF-A0A3M1XFH6-F1
#
_entry.id   AF-A0A3M1XFH6-F1
#
_cell.length_a   1.000
_cell.length_b   1.000
_cell.length_c   1.000
_cell.angle_alpha   90.00
_cell.angle_beta   90.00
_cell.angle_gamma   90.00
#
_symmetry.space_group_name_H-M   'P 1'
#
loop_
_entity.id
_entity.type
_entity.pdbx_description
1 polymer ?
#
loop_
_entity_poly.entity_id
_entity_poly.type
_entity_poly.pdbx_seq_one_letter_code
_entity_poly.pdbx_strand_id
1 'polypeptide(L)' 'MAKKETAEAAVEQLTFEQAFQQLEAIVAQLERGELSLDQSLELYARGQRLAAHCAQLLDRAELRVREIRD' A
#
# COMPACT_ATOMS: atom_id res chain seq x y z
N MET A 1 11.92 18.97 -12.14
CA MET A 1 10.85 17.98 -12.39
C MET A 1 10.94 16.80 -11.40
N ALA A 2 11.22 17.03 -10.11
CA ALA A 2 11.62 15.95 -9.17
C ALA A 2 10.53 15.56 -8.13
N LYS A 3 9.25 15.82 -8.40
CA LYS A 3 8.17 15.69 -7.39
C LYS A 3 7.04 14.71 -7.74
N LYS A 4 7.09 14.04 -8.91
CA LYS A 4 6.02 13.13 -9.38
C LYS A 4 6.32 11.64 -9.14
N GLU A 5 7.58 11.27 -8.92
CA GLU A 5 8.02 9.87 -8.84
C GLU A 5 7.53 9.12 -7.59
N THR A 6 7.19 9.81 -6.50
CA THR A 6 6.77 9.16 -5.25
C THR A 6 5.29 8.73 -5.23
N ALA A 7 4.43 9.27 -6.10
CA ALA A 7 2.99 8.97 -6.12
C ALA A 7 2.58 7.89 -7.15
N GLU A 8 3.38 7.70 -8.20
CA GLU A 8 3.13 6.73 -9.29
C GLU A 8 4.03 5.50 -9.25
N ALA A 9 4.93 5.38 -8.26
CA ALA A 9 5.76 4.18 -8.10
C ALA A 9 4.89 2.91 -8.07
N ALA A 10 5.31 1.90 -8.82
CA ALA A 10 4.66 0.60 -8.82
C ALA A 10 4.57 0.08 -7.39
N VAL A 11 3.42 -0.47 -6.99
CA VAL A 11 3.13 -0.89 -5.60
C VAL A 11 4.19 -1.89 -5.12
N GLU A 12 4.63 -2.74 -6.03
CA GLU A 12 5.61 -3.80 -5.85
C GLU A 12 7.03 -3.27 -5.50
N GLN A 13 7.29 -1.98 -5.76
CA GLN A 13 8.58 -1.32 -5.48
C GLN A 13 8.58 -0.55 -4.16
N LEU A 14 7.44 -0.43 -3.49
CA LEU A 14 7.33 0.34 -2.25
C LEU A 14 7.93 -0.42 -1.06
N THR A 15 8.53 0.31 -0.12
CA THR A 15 8.80 -0.26 1.22
C THR A 15 7.49 -0.47 1.97
N PHE A 16 7.56 -1.19 3.10
CA PHE A 16 6.39 -1.41 3.95
C PHE A 16 5.79 -0.08 4.42
N GLU A 17 6.62 0.82 4.94
CA GLU A 17 6.18 2.12 5.47
C GLU A 17 5.53 2.98 4.38
N GLN A 18 6.10 2.98 3.17
CA GLN A 18 5.54 3.71 2.04
C GLN A 18 4.20 3.13 1.59
N ALA A 19 4.09 1.81 1.47
CA ALA A 19 2.87 1.14 1.07
C ALA A 19 1.76 1.32 2.12
N PHE A 20 2.12 1.19 3.39
CA PHE A 20 1.19 1.35 4.51
C PHE A 20 0.68 2.80 4.61
N GLN A 21 1.56 3.79 4.51
CA GLN A 21 1.16 5.20 4.52
C GLN A 21 0.20 5.55 3.36
N GLN A 22 0.45 5.00 2.16
CA GLN A 22 -0.45 5.18 1.03
C GLN A 22 -1.80 4.49 1.25
N LEU A 23 -1.80 3.30 1.85
CA LEU A 23 -3.02 2.57 2.19
C LEU A 23 -3.87 3.35 3.21
N GLU A 24 -3.26 3.86 4.28
CA GLU A 24 -3.94 4.71 5.27
C GLU A 24 -4.54 5.95 4.61
N ALA A 25 -3.79 6.61 3.72
CA ALA A 25 -4.29 7.76 2.99
C ALA A 25 -5.53 7.41 2.15
N ILE A 26 -5.51 6.28 1.44
CA ILE A 26 -6.64 5.78 0.63
C ILE A 26 -7.86 5.50 1.51
N VAL A 27 -7.69 4.76 2.61
CA VAL A 27 -8.77 4.46 3.57
C VAL A 27 -9.40 5.76 4.05
N ALA A 28 -8.59 6.73 4.46
CA ALA A 28 -9.08 8.04 4.89
C ALA A 28 -9.84 8.80 3.79
N GLN A 29 -9.53 8.60 2.49
CA GLN A 29 -10.32 9.21 1.41
C GLN A 29 -11.66 8.53 1.21
N LEU A 30 -11.68 7.18 1.25
CA LEU A 30 -12.89 6.39 1.11
C LEU A 30 -13.89 6.67 2.24
N GLU A 31 -13.39 6.82 3.48
CA GLU A 31 -14.22 7.12 4.66
C GLU A 31 -14.85 8.50 4.63
N ARG A 32 -14.25 9.48 3.93
CA ARG A 32 -14.84 10.83 3.80
C ARG A 32 -16.12 10.83 2.96
N GLY A 33 -16.28 9.87 2.05
CA GLY A 33 -17.50 9.73 1.24
C GLY A 33 -17.75 10.83 0.21
N GLU A 34 -16.75 11.66 -0.11
CA GLU A 34 -16.85 12.78 -1.06
C GLU A 34 -16.52 12.37 -2.51
N LEU A 35 -16.24 11.09 -2.74
CA LEU A 35 -15.74 10.55 -4.01
C LEU A 35 -16.90 10.06 -4.90
N SER A 36 -16.73 10.16 -6.21
CA SER A 36 -17.61 9.46 -7.13
C SER A 36 -17.46 7.93 -7.01
N LEU A 37 -18.41 7.18 -7.55
CA LEU A 37 -18.32 5.72 -7.59
C LEU A 37 -17.04 5.24 -8.30
N ASP A 38 -16.74 5.81 -9.46
CA ASP A 38 -15.56 5.44 -10.25
C ASP A 38 -14.25 5.72 -9.48
N GLN A 39 -14.15 6.90 -8.85
CA GLN A 39 -13.01 7.25 -8.01
C GLN A 39 -12.87 6.31 -6.82
N SER A 40 -13.98 5.92 -6.21
CA SER A 40 -14.00 4.98 -5.08
C SER A 40 -13.52 3.61 -5.51
N LEU A 41 -13.91 3.13 -6.71
CA LEU A 41 -13.46 1.86 -7.27
C LEU A 41 -11.96 1.87 -7.58
N GLU A 42 -11.44 2.96 -8.15
CA GLU A 42 -10.01 3.12 -8.41
C GLU A 42 -9.19 3.08 -7.12
N LEU A 43 -9.61 3.84 -6.12
CA LEU A 43 -8.96 3.89 -4.81
C LEU A 43 -9.03 2.54 -4.10
N TYR A 44 -10.18 1.87 -4.14
CA TYR A 44 -10.34 0.53 -3.59
C TYR A 44 -9.41 -0.49 -4.25
N ALA A 45 -9.33 -0.51 -5.58
CA ALA A 45 -8.46 -1.42 -6.32
C ALA A 45 -6.98 -1.19 -5.99
N ARG A 46 -6.56 0.08 -5.86
CA ARG A 46 -5.20 0.42 -5.42
C ARG A 46 -4.97 0.02 -3.96
N GLY A 47 -5.94 0.25 -3.07
CA GLY A 47 -5.89 -0.14 -1.67
C GLY A 47 -5.70 -1.65 -1.50
N GLN A 48 -6.42 -2.46 -2.27
CA GLN A 48 -6.27 -3.92 -2.27
C GLN A 48 -4.85 -4.37 -2.66
N ARG A 49 -4.27 -3.74 -3.68
CA ARG A 49 -2.88 -4.02 -4.09
C ARG A 49 -1.88 -3.65 -3.00
N LEU A 50 -2.04 -2.48 -2.37
CA LEU A 50 -1.18 -2.04 -1.27
C LEU A 50 -1.26 -2.99 -0.07
N ALA A 51 -2.48 -3.39 0.31
CA ALA A 51 -2.69 -4.34 1.40
C ALA A 51 -2.03 -5.70 1.13
N ALA A 52 -2.18 -6.23 -0.09
CA ALA A 52 -1.52 -7.48 -0.51
C ALA A 52 0.01 -7.36 -0.46
N HIS A 53 0.58 -6.24 -0.91
CA HIS A 53 2.01 -5.99 -0.85
C HIS A 53 2.53 -5.89 0.59
N CYS A 54 1.81 -5.17 1.46
CA CYS A 54 2.14 -5.10 2.89
C CYS A 54 2.17 -6.49 3.53
N ALA A 55 1.17 -7.33 3.26
CA ALA A 55 1.13 -8.71 3.77
C ALA A 55 2.34 -9.52 3.30
N GLN A 56 2.68 -9.46 2.00
CA GLN A 56 3.85 -10.14 1.46
C GLN A 56 5.17 -9.69 2.10
N LEU A 57 5.32 -8.40 2.39
CA LEU A 57 6.50 -7.88 3.07
C LEU A 57 6.60 -8.39 4.52
N LEU A 58 5.48 -8.45 5.23
CA LEU A 58 5.41 -9.00 6.59
C LEU A 58 5.71 -10.50 6.61
N ASP A 59 5.17 -11.28 5.67
CA ASP A 59 5.43 -12.71 5.55
C ASP A 59 6.94 -12.99 5.35
N ARG A 60 7.60 -12.19 4.50
CA ARG A 60 9.05 -12.28 4.28
C ARG A 60 9.84 -11.91 5.53
N ALA A 61 9.42 -10.88 6.25
CA ALA A 61 10.06 -10.47 7.49
C ALA A 61 9.93 -11.58 8.55
N GLU A 62 8.75 -12.19 8.69
CA GLU A 62 8.51 -13.29 9.61
C GLU A 62 9.35 -14.53 9.27
N LEU A 63 9.45 -14.88 7.98
CA LEU A 63 10.30 -15.98 7.53
C LEU A 63 11.76 -15.75 7.93
N ARG A 64 12.27 -14.54 7.68
CA ARG A 64 13.65 -14.18 8.03
C ARG A 64 13.91 -14.23 9.55
N VAL A 65 12.92 -13.87 10.36
CA VAL A 65 13.02 -13.99 11.83
C VAL A 65 13.09 -15.45 12.26
N ARG A 66 12.31 -16.34 11.62
CA ARG A 66 12.34 -17.77 11.90
C ARG A 66 13.71 -18.37 11.58
N GLU A 67 14.27 -18.07 10.41
CA GLU A 67 15.61 -18.55 9.99
C GLU A 67 16.76 -18.14 10.93
N ILE A 68 16.62 -17.03 11.65
CA ILE A 68 17.64 -16.56 12.62
C ILE A 68 17.48 -17.27 13.98
N ARG A 69 16.28 -17.72 14.31
CA ARG A 69 15.95 -18.32 15.61
C ARG A 69 16.28 -19.82 15.67
N ASP A 70 16.26 -20.50 14.53
CA ASP A 70 16.54 -21.92 14.37
C ASP A 70 18.04 -22.22 14.17
#